data_AF-A0A255TXW9-F1
#
_entry.id   AF-A0A255TXW9-F1
#
_cell.length_a   1.000
_cell.length_b   1.000
_cell.length_c   1.000
_cell.angle_alpha   90.00
_cell.angle_beta   90.00
_cell.angle_gamma   90.00
#
_symmetry.space_group_name_H-M   'P 1'
#
loop_
_entity.id
_entity.type
_entity.pdbx_description
1 polymer ?
#
loop_
_entity_poly.entity_id
_entity_poly.type
_entity_poly.pdbx_seq_one_letter_code
_entity_poly.pdbx_strand_id
1 'polypeptide(L)'
;KFSVNIHRGCFGGCAFCTISAHQGKFITCRSKESILKEVRQVIEMPDFKGNLSDLGGPSANMYGMGGRNKKACEKCTRPSCINPQICPNLNTDHSKLIDIYRSVDALPGIRRSYIGSGVRYDLLLYRSKDENANRAAAEYTRELIERHVSGRLKVAPEHVADNVLRQMRKPPFQQFRDFKRLFDRINGECGLHQQIIPYFISSHPGCHEEDMAELAVITKDLDFHLEQVQDFTPTPMTISTEAWYTGYDPYTLEPVFSAKTQEEKLRQRQYFFWYKPEMRRDIERSLRALGRGDLIAKLWNNTQQRPALDMTRHKSQQAKNKNGNNRTTDNRERPKGQKRRPYRNDR
;
A
#
# COMPACT_ATOMS: atom_id res chain seq x y z
N LYS A 1 11.02 -2.72 -18.31
CA LYS A 1 11.61 -2.23 -19.58
C LYS A 1 11.85 -0.72 -19.50
N PHE A 2 10.85 0.11 -19.19
CA PHE A 2 10.98 1.58 -19.13
C PHE A 2 11.05 2.08 -17.68
N SER A 3 12.03 1.57 -16.92
CA SER A 3 12.21 1.88 -15.50
C SER A 3 13.49 2.67 -15.33
N VAL A 4 13.45 3.76 -14.55
CA VAL A 4 14.62 4.59 -14.24
C VAL A 4 14.84 4.60 -12.74
N ASN A 5 16.02 4.15 -12.31
CA ASN A 5 16.41 4.18 -10.90
C ASN A 5 16.90 5.59 -10.52
N ILE A 6 16.35 6.18 -9.45
CA ILE A 6 16.71 7.55 -8.99
C ILE A 6 17.64 7.55 -7.77
N HIS A 7 17.65 6.47 -6.98
CA HIS A 7 18.55 6.33 -5.84
C HIS A 7 18.82 4.85 -5.49
N ARG A 8 19.89 4.66 -4.72
CA ARG A 8 20.24 3.40 -4.07
C ARG A 8 20.36 3.59 -2.56
N GLY A 9 20.24 2.48 -1.85
CA GLY A 9 20.26 2.43 -0.39
C GLY A 9 18.86 2.44 0.21
N CYS A 10 18.77 1.97 1.46
CA CYS A 10 17.52 1.98 2.21
C CYS A 10 17.82 2.04 3.72
N PHE A 11 17.36 3.09 4.38
CA PHE A 11 17.50 3.24 5.83
C PHE A 11 16.39 2.55 6.62
N GLY A 12 15.53 1.79 5.93
CA GLY A 12 14.39 1.10 6.52
C GLY A 12 14.79 0.02 7.52
N GLY A 13 15.86 -0.72 7.23
CA GLY A 13 16.44 -1.72 8.13
C GLY A 13 15.47 -2.85 8.52
N CYS A 14 14.59 -3.27 7.59
CA CYS A 14 13.71 -4.43 7.77
C CYS A 14 14.58 -5.67 8.05
N ALA A 15 14.19 -6.49 9.04
CA ALA A 15 15.05 -7.57 9.55
C ALA A 15 15.30 -8.70 8.54
N PHE A 16 14.45 -8.82 7.52
CA PHE A 16 14.48 -9.86 6.48
C PHE A 16 15.02 -9.34 5.13
N CYS A 17 15.37 -8.05 5.04
CA CYS A 17 15.76 -7.41 3.79
C CYS A 17 17.28 -7.20 3.73
N THR A 18 17.90 -7.50 2.58
CA THR A 18 19.35 -7.33 2.38
C THR A 18 19.74 -5.99 1.74
N ILE A 19 18.79 -5.11 1.42
CA ILE A 19 19.09 -3.86 0.72
C ILE A 19 20.11 -3.01 1.49
N SER A 20 20.00 -2.90 2.80
CA SER A 20 20.97 -2.12 3.60
C SER A 20 22.36 -2.75 3.62
N ALA A 21 22.47 -4.08 3.50
CA ALA A 21 23.74 -4.78 3.41
C ALA A 21 24.37 -4.66 2.01
N HIS A 22 23.55 -4.79 0.96
CA HIS A 22 24.01 -4.79 -0.43
C HIS A 22 24.21 -3.37 -1.00
N GLN A 23 23.32 -2.42 -0.68
CA GLN A 23 23.33 -1.05 -1.22
C GLN A 23 23.71 0.02 -0.18
N GLY A 24 23.87 -0.37 1.07
CA GLY A 24 24.11 0.56 2.17
C GLY A 24 22.82 1.10 2.80
N LYS A 25 22.95 1.50 4.07
CA LYS A 25 21.88 2.15 4.85
C LYS A 25 21.58 3.56 4.37
N PHE A 26 22.60 4.31 3.94
CA PHE A 26 22.46 5.71 3.54
C PHE A 26 22.02 5.83 2.08
N ILE A 27 21.15 6.80 1.80
CA ILE A 27 20.65 7.03 0.45
C ILE A 27 21.70 7.74 -0.39
N THR A 28 22.04 7.13 -1.53
CA THR A 28 22.85 7.74 -2.58
C THR A 28 21.94 8.07 -3.75
N CYS A 29 21.75 9.37 -3.98
CA CYS A 29 20.87 9.87 -5.04
C CYS A 29 21.65 10.11 -6.33
N ARG A 30 21.00 9.88 -7.46
CA ARG A 30 21.45 10.45 -8.73
C ARG A 30 21.14 11.94 -8.76
N SER A 31 21.87 12.70 -9.58
CA SER A 31 21.48 14.09 -9.84
C SER A 31 20.23 14.14 -10.72
N LYS A 32 19.48 15.24 -10.60
CA LYS A 32 18.29 15.51 -11.42
C LYS A 32 18.63 15.46 -12.90
N GLU A 33 19.75 16.06 -13.29
CA GLU A 33 20.23 16.13 -14.67
C GLU A 33 20.54 14.73 -15.22
N SER A 34 21.15 13.87 -14.40
CA SER A 34 21.43 12.48 -14.77
C SER A 34 20.13 11.69 -15.00
N ILE A 35 19.14 11.86 -14.12
CA ILE A 35 17.83 11.20 -14.25
C ILE A 35 17.15 11.67 -15.53
N LEU A 36 17.06 12.98 -15.75
CA LEU A 36 16.41 13.54 -16.95
C LEU A 36 17.13 13.12 -18.24
N LYS A 37 18.46 13.01 -18.22
CA LYS A 37 19.24 12.50 -19.36
C LYS A 37 18.87 11.07 -19.71
N GLU A 38 18.77 10.18 -18.72
CA GLU A 38 18.37 8.79 -18.96
C GLU A 38 16.91 8.68 -19.42
N VAL A 39 16.01 9.49 -18.85
CA VAL A 39 14.61 9.52 -19.29
C VAL A 39 14.52 9.92 -20.77
N ARG A 40 15.31 10.91 -21.23
CA ARG A 40 15.35 11.27 -22.67
C ARG A 40 15.81 10.11 -23.54
N GLN A 41 16.81 9.34 -23.11
CA GLN A 41 17.24 8.13 -23.82
C GLN A 41 16.15 7.05 -23.86
N VAL A 42 15.34 6.92 -22.79
CA VAL A 42 14.17 6.03 -22.77
C VAL A 42 13.10 6.49 -23.75
N ILE A 43 12.88 7.81 -23.88
CA ILE A 43 11.92 8.38 -24.83
C ILE A 43 12.27 8.01 -26.28
N GLU A 44 13.55 7.96 -26.61
CA GLU A 44 14.05 7.63 -27.96
C GLU A 44 13.92 6.14 -28.32
N MET A 45 13.54 5.27 -27.37
CA MET A 45 13.41 3.83 -27.64
C MET A 45 12.21 3.54 -28.56
N PRO A 46 12.35 2.66 -29.59
CA PRO A 46 11.30 2.42 -30.59
C PRO A 46 9.93 2.00 -30.03
N ASP A 47 9.92 1.27 -28.91
CA ASP A 47 8.69 0.76 -28.29
C ASP A 47 8.11 1.68 -27.21
N PHE A 48 8.70 2.86 -26.97
CA PHE A 48 8.28 3.75 -25.90
C PHE A 48 7.03 4.53 -26.30
N LYS A 49 5.97 4.41 -25.48
CA LYS A 49 4.65 5.02 -25.74
C LYS A 49 4.30 6.13 -24.74
N GLY A 50 5.30 6.73 -24.12
CA GLY A 50 5.14 7.84 -23.17
C GLY A 50 4.90 7.46 -21.71
N ASN A 51 4.88 6.18 -21.36
CA ASN A 51 4.69 5.75 -19.96
C ASN A 51 5.96 5.13 -19.39
N LEU A 52 6.54 5.74 -18.35
CA LEU A 52 7.58 5.09 -17.56
C LEU A 52 6.93 4.07 -16.62
N SER A 53 7.48 2.85 -16.59
CA SER A 53 6.97 1.76 -15.76
C SER A 53 7.32 1.91 -14.28
N ASP A 54 8.45 2.57 -13.98
CA ASP A 54 8.86 2.91 -12.63
C ASP A 54 9.87 4.08 -12.66
N LEU A 55 9.69 5.05 -11.76
CA LEU A 55 10.64 6.13 -11.48
C LEU A 55 10.95 6.14 -9.98
N GLY A 56 11.85 5.25 -9.56
CA GLY A 56 11.96 4.89 -8.15
C GLY A 56 13.30 4.32 -7.73
N GLY A 57 13.28 3.64 -6.59
CA GLY A 57 14.44 3.00 -5.97
C GLY A 57 13.96 1.91 -5.02
N PRO A 58 14.84 1.36 -4.16
CA PRO A 58 14.45 0.29 -3.23
C PRO A 58 13.19 0.62 -2.39
N SER A 59 13.03 1.88 -2.00
CA SER A 59 11.74 2.47 -1.66
C SER A 59 11.61 3.79 -2.40
N ALA A 60 10.51 3.98 -3.14
CA ALA A 60 10.39 5.10 -4.07
C ALA A 60 10.46 6.47 -3.37
N ASN A 61 9.94 6.56 -2.15
CA ASN A 61 9.80 7.82 -1.39
C ASN A 61 10.99 8.16 -0.48
N MET A 62 12.20 7.65 -0.75
CA MET A 62 13.41 7.95 0.05
C MET A 62 14.41 8.89 -0.65
N TYR A 63 14.16 9.29 -1.89
CA TYR A 63 15.07 10.14 -2.65
C TYR A 63 15.29 11.49 -1.94
N GLY A 64 16.56 11.88 -1.81
CA GLY A 64 16.97 13.14 -1.17
C GLY A 64 17.00 13.10 0.36
N MET A 65 16.55 11.99 0.97
CA MET A 65 16.51 11.85 2.43
C MET A 65 17.83 11.40 3.02
N GLY A 66 18.10 11.83 4.25
CA GLY A 66 19.34 11.55 4.97
C GLY A 66 19.42 12.25 6.32
N GLY A 67 20.48 11.98 7.07
CA GLY A 67 20.71 12.65 8.34
C GLY A 67 21.05 14.13 8.16
N ARG A 68 20.42 15.00 8.95
CA ARG A 68 20.70 16.44 9.00
C ARG A 68 22.13 16.69 9.52
N ASN A 69 22.51 16.04 10.61
CA ASN A 69 23.87 16.02 11.14
C ASN A 69 24.61 14.74 10.66
N LYS A 70 25.52 14.91 9.70
CA LYS A 70 26.31 13.80 9.13
C LYS A 70 27.35 13.23 10.11
N LYS A 71 28.01 14.06 10.91
CA LYS A 71 28.97 13.61 11.94
C LYS A 71 28.32 12.69 12.98
N ALA A 72 27.06 12.96 13.33
CA ALA A 72 26.29 12.07 14.20
C ALA A 72 25.96 10.73 13.51
N CYS A 73 25.66 10.76 12.20
CA CYS A 73 25.40 9.55 11.42
C CYS A 73 26.63 8.65 11.29
N GLU A 74 27.83 9.21 11.17
CA GLU A 74 29.09 8.47 11.06
C GLU A 74 29.35 7.57 12.28
N LYS A 75 28.91 8.00 13.47
CA LYS A 75 29.04 7.24 14.73
C LYS A 75 27.80 6.41 15.06
N CYS A 76 26.76 6.44 14.23
CA CYS A 76 25.46 5.86 14.54
C CYS A 76 25.45 4.34 14.31
N THR A 77 25.25 3.57 15.39
CA THR A 77 25.16 2.09 15.35
C THR A 77 23.73 1.57 15.12
N ARG A 78 22.71 2.45 15.08
CA ARG A 78 21.33 2.02 14.86
C ARG A 78 21.22 1.29 13.50
N PRO A 79 20.62 0.11 13.43
CA PRO A 79 20.48 -0.62 12.17
C PRO A 79 19.41 -0.02 11.25
N SER A 80 18.43 0.70 11.82
CA SER A 80 17.36 1.37 11.09
C SER A 80 17.23 2.83 11.53
N CYS A 81 16.94 3.73 10.59
CA CYS A 81 16.60 5.12 10.90
C CYS A 81 15.12 5.30 11.25
N ILE A 82 14.27 4.31 10.98
CA ILE A 82 12.81 4.43 11.11
C ILE A 82 12.17 3.38 12.02
N ASN A 83 12.97 2.47 12.57
CA ASN A 83 12.55 1.51 13.59
C ASN A 83 13.40 1.66 14.88
N PRO A 84 12.80 1.58 16.09
CA PRO A 84 11.36 1.49 16.37
C PRO A 84 10.61 2.81 16.15
N GLN A 85 11.34 3.92 16.14
CA GLN A 85 10.82 5.26 15.86
C GLN A 85 11.72 5.97 14.86
N ILE A 86 11.11 6.91 14.11
CA ILE A 86 11.82 7.74 13.15
C ILE A 86 12.86 8.60 13.87
N CYS A 87 14.10 8.52 13.39
CA CYS A 87 15.24 9.24 13.95
C CYS A 87 15.00 10.75 13.83
N PRO A 88 15.11 11.52 14.92
CA PRO A 88 14.97 12.99 14.87
C PRO A 88 15.98 13.67 13.94
N ASN A 89 17.13 13.03 13.72
CA ASN A 89 18.16 13.51 12.79
C ASN A 89 17.80 13.24 11.32
N LEU A 90 16.86 12.34 11.01
CA LEU A 90 16.48 12.04 9.64
C LEU A 90 15.65 13.20 9.07
N ASN A 91 16.03 13.70 7.90
CA ASN A 91 15.14 14.55 7.12
C ASN A 91 14.09 13.67 6.42
N THR A 92 12.82 14.09 6.49
CA THR A 92 11.65 13.40 5.93
C THR A 92 10.97 14.26 4.86
N ASP A 93 11.72 15.17 4.26
CA ASP A 93 11.22 16.13 3.27
C ASP A 93 11.19 15.49 1.89
N HIS A 94 10.00 15.46 1.27
CA HIS A 94 9.77 14.87 -0.05
C HIS A 94 9.89 15.90 -1.18
N SER A 95 10.18 17.18 -0.90
CA SER A 95 10.19 18.26 -1.89
C SER A 95 11.12 17.98 -3.08
N LYS A 96 12.30 17.41 -2.82
CA LYS A 96 13.26 17.04 -3.89
C LYS A 96 12.72 15.95 -4.81
N LEU A 97 11.94 15.02 -4.26
CA LEU A 97 11.35 13.94 -5.05
C LEU A 97 10.20 14.47 -5.92
N ILE A 98 9.35 15.34 -5.36
CA ILE A 98 8.29 16.04 -6.11
C ILE A 98 8.90 16.80 -7.30
N ASP A 99 10.00 17.52 -7.08
CA ASP A 99 10.69 18.24 -8.16
C ASP A 99 11.18 17.31 -9.29
N ILE A 100 11.70 16.12 -8.95
CA ILE A 100 12.07 15.11 -9.96
C ILE A 100 10.85 14.66 -10.76
N TYR A 101 9.76 14.30 -10.07
CA TYR A 101 8.55 13.78 -10.73
C TYR A 101 7.95 14.80 -11.70
N ARG A 102 7.76 16.04 -11.23
CA ARG A 102 7.26 17.14 -12.07
C ARG A 102 8.17 17.43 -13.25
N SER A 103 9.48 17.39 -13.05
CA SER A 103 10.44 17.66 -14.11
C SER A 103 10.48 16.55 -15.17
N VAL A 104 10.29 15.30 -14.75
CA VAL A 104 10.18 14.17 -15.67
C VAL A 104 8.87 14.22 -16.46
N ASP A 105 7.75 14.47 -15.78
CA ASP A 105 6.43 14.57 -16.42
C ASP A 105 6.30 15.78 -17.36
N ALA A 106 7.12 16.82 -17.18
CA ALA A 106 7.18 17.97 -18.08
C ALA A 106 7.98 17.70 -19.38
N LEU A 107 8.69 16.58 -19.51
CA LEU A 107 9.46 16.29 -20.71
C LEU A 107 8.54 15.96 -21.91
N PRO A 108 8.79 16.57 -23.09
CA PRO A 108 8.08 16.19 -24.31
C PRO A 108 8.25 14.70 -24.60
N GLY A 109 7.15 14.00 -24.83
CA GLY A 109 7.14 12.55 -25.04
C GLY A 109 6.82 11.73 -23.79
N ILE A 110 6.82 12.32 -22.58
CA ILE A 110 6.26 11.68 -21.39
C ILE A 110 4.77 12.01 -21.29
N ARG A 111 3.96 10.97 -21.17
CA ARG A 111 2.54 11.05 -20.83
C ARG A 111 2.34 10.91 -19.32
N ARG A 112 2.98 9.91 -18.71
CA ARG A 112 2.96 9.66 -17.26
C ARG A 112 4.22 8.93 -16.80
N SER A 113 4.74 9.31 -15.64
CA SER A 113 5.69 8.50 -14.88
C SER A 113 4.98 7.73 -13.79
N TYR A 114 5.07 6.39 -13.79
CA TYR A 114 4.47 5.57 -12.74
C TYR A 114 5.49 5.17 -11.67
N ILE A 115 4.99 4.89 -10.47
CA ILE A 115 5.75 4.28 -9.38
C ILE A 115 5.36 2.81 -9.26
N GLY A 116 6.20 1.95 -9.80
CA GLY A 116 6.10 0.49 -9.69
C GLY A 116 6.85 -0.08 -8.47
N SER A 117 7.72 0.73 -7.87
CA SER A 117 8.43 0.45 -6.62
C SER A 117 7.54 0.64 -5.38
N GLY A 118 7.86 -0.05 -4.28
CA GLY A 118 7.12 0.08 -3.03
C GLY A 118 7.36 1.43 -2.34
N VAL A 119 6.34 1.92 -1.62
CA VAL A 119 6.43 3.14 -0.79
C VAL A 119 6.34 2.82 0.69
N ARG A 120 7.04 3.62 1.50
CA ARG A 120 7.00 3.56 2.96
C ARG A 120 5.91 4.47 3.49
N TYR A 121 4.74 3.91 3.78
CA TYR A 121 3.58 4.63 4.30
C TYR A 121 3.82 5.25 5.69
N ASP A 122 4.71 4.66 6.48
CA ASP A 122 5.15 5.22 7.76
C ASP A 122 5.87 6.56 7.60
N LEU A 123 6.62 6.77 6.50
CA LEU A 123 7.18 8.08 6.18
C LEU A 123 6.13 9.08 5.70
N LEU A 124 5.05 8.61 5.06
CA LEU A 124 3.97 9.46 4.56
C LEU A 124 3.05 9.95 5.67
N LEU A 125 2.84 9.12 6.69
CA LEU A 125 1.99 9.43 7.84
C LEU A 125 2.76 10.13 8.97
N TYR A 126 4.09 10.11 8.94
CA TYR A 126 4.90 10.72 9.99
C TYR A 126 4.69 12.23 10.08
N ARG A 127 4.47 12.71 11.30
CA ARG A 127 4.42 14.14 11.63
C ARG A 127 5.70 14.53 12.34
N SER A 128 6.56 15.25 11.62
CA SER A 128 7.79 15.81 12.17
C SER A 128 7.54 17.17 12.81
N LYS A 129 8.54 17.71 13.53
CA LYS A 129 8.52 19.10 14.02
C LYS A 129 8.68 20.15 12.91
N ASP A 130 9.01 19.71 11.70
CA ASP A 130 9.24 20.55 10.54
C ASP A 130 7.96 20.59 9.70
N GLU A 131 7.22 21.70 9.82
CA GLU A 131 5.96 21.88 9.09
C GLU A 131 6.15 21.92 7.57
N ASN A 132 7.31 22.33 7.08
CA ASN A 132 7.58 22.31 5.65
C ASN A 132 7.67 20.86 5.16
N ALA A 133 8.39 20.01 5.91
CA ALA A 133 8.46 18.57 5.61
C ALA A 133 7.08 17.89 5.71
N ASN A 134 6.24 18.28 6.68
CA ASN A 134 4.88 17.76 6.82
C ASN A 134 4.00 18.14 5.62
N ARG A 135 4.12 19.38 5.12
CA ARG A 135 3.40 19.82 3.90
C ARG A 135 3.90 19.09 2.67
N ALA A 136 5.23 18.96 2.51
CA ALA A 136 5.83 18.23 1.39
C ALA A 136 5.41 16.75 1.37
N ALA A 137 5.33 16.09 2.52
CA ALA A 137 4.85 14.70 2.62
C ALA A 137 3.37 14.58 2.21
N ALA A 138 2.52 15.53 2.61
CA ALA A 138 1.12 15.56 2.21
C ALA A 138 0.95 15.83 0.71
N GLU A 139 1.72 16.77 0.16
CA GLU A 139 1.77 17.08 -1.27
C GLU A 139 2.22 15.86 -2.09
N TYR A 140 3.33 15.22 -1.68
CA TYR A 140 3.82 14.00 -2.30
C TYR A 140 2.77 12.88 -2.27
N THR A 141 2.09 12.69 -1.13
CA THR A 141 1.09 11.63 -1.01
C THR A 141 -0.07 11.85 -1.97
N ARG A 142 -0.55 13.09 -2.10
CA ARG A 142 -1.61 13.44 -3.06
C ARG A 142 -1.13 13.23 -4.49
N GLU A 143 0.05 13.74 -4.84
CA GLU A 143 0.64 13.65 -6.17
C GLU A 143 0.88 12.19 -6.59
N LEU A 144 1.43 11.36 -5.69
CA LEU A 144 1.64 9.92 -5.89
C LEU A 144 0.35 9.22 -6.33
N ILE A 145 -0.72 9.39 -5.55
CA ILE A 145 -2.01 8.72 -5.78
C ILE A 145 -2.67 9.26 -7.05
N GLU A 146 -2.70 10.59 -7.21
CA GLU A 146 -3.38 11.25 -8.31
C GLU A 146 -2.72 10.95 -9.67
N ARG A 147 -1.38 10.91 -9.73
CA ARG A 147 -0.64 10.96 -11.00
C ARG A 147 0.20 9.72 -11.29
N HIS A 148 0.79 9.12 -10.26
CA HIS A 148 1.86 8.15 -10.46
C HIS A 148 1.48 6.70 -10.14
N VAL A 149 0.24 6.44 -9.73
CA VAL A 149 -0.28 5.06 -9.57
C VAL A 149 -0.93 4.60 -10.88
N SER A 150 -0.41 3.51 -11.46
CA SER A 150 -0.89 2.92 -12.73
C SER A 150 -2.17 2.06 -12.60
N GLY A 151 -2.84 2.15 -11.45
CA GLY A 151 -4.03 1.37 -11.09
C GLY A 151 -3.87 0.63 -9.77
N ARG A 152 -2.66 0.11 -9.49
CA ARG A 152 -2.39 -0.59 -8.23
C ARG A 152 -1.16 -0.02 -7.53
N LEU A 153 -1.33 0.50 -6.31
CA LEU A 153 -0.23 1.00 -5.49
C LEU A 153 0.35 -0.13 -4.64
N LYS A 154 1.65 -0.38 -4.76
CA LYS A 154 2.34 -1.42 -3.97
C LYS A 154 2.73 -0.86 -2.60
N VAL A 155 2.21 -1.49 -1.56
CA VAL A 155 2.48 -1.13 -0.17
C VAL A 155 2.74 -2.41 0.61
N ALA A 156 3.79 -2.45 1.42
CA ALA A 156 4.16 -3.68 2.11
C ALA A 156 3.94 -3.54 3.63
N PRO A 157 2.76 -3.92 4.15
CA PRO A 157 2.56 -4.10 5.60
C PRO A 157 3.36 -5.30 6.14
N GLU A 158 3.63 -6.30 5.30
CA GLU A 158 4.38 -7.54 5.59
C GLU A 158 3.65 -8.52 6.51
N HIS A 159 3.01 -8.04 7.56
CA HIS A 159 2.20 -8.85 8.48
C HIS A 159 1.09 -8.01 9.12
N VAL A 160 0.21 -8.64 9.90
CA VAL A 160 -0.84 -7.94 10.70
C VAL A 160 -0.56 -7.98 12.19
N ALA A 161 0.10 -9.04 12.66
CA ALA A 161 0.35 -9.28 14.07
C ALA A 161 1.56 -8.47 14.57
N ASP A 162 1.37 -7.71 15.66
CA ASP A 162 2.37 -6.75 16.15
C ASP A 162 3.65 -7.40 16.68
N ASN A 163 3.55 -8.60 17.26
CA ASN A 163 4.69 -9.44 17.64
C ASN A 163 5.59 -9.75 16.42
N VAL A 164 5.00 -10.22 15.32
CA VAL A 164 5.72 -10.53 14.08
C VAL A 164 6.28 -9.25 13.46
N LEU A 165 5.48 -8.18 13.37
CA LEU A 165 5.92 -6.89 12.82
C LEU A 165 7.11 -6.30 13.57
N ARG A 166 7.16 -6.44 14.91
CA ARG A 166 8.32 -6.01 15.72
C ARG A 166 9.58 -6.78 15.33
N GLN A 167 9.50 -8.11 15.19
CA GLN A 167 10.63 -8.94 14.75
C GLN A 167 11.07 -8.59 13.31
N MET A 168 10.10 -8.25 12.45
CA MET A 168 10.36 -7.76 11.09
C MET A 168 10.95 -6.34 11.04
N ARG A 169 10.94 -5.60 12.15
CA ARG A 169 11.27 -4.16 12.25
C ARG A 169 10.36 -3.28 11.40
N LYS A 170 9.06 -3.58 11.43
CA LYS A 170 7.99 -2.89 10.72
C LYS A 170 7.07 -2.17 11.72
N PRO A 171 6.43 -1.06 11.30
CA PRO A 171 5.45 -0.38 12.15
C PRO A 171 4.22 -1.26 12.41
N PRO A 172 3.42 -0.96 13.46
CA PRO A 172 2.16 -1.65 13.72
C PRO A 172 1.18 -1.58 12.54
N PHE A 173 0.36 -2.61 12.37
CA PHE A 173 -0.59 -2.71 11.26
C PHE A 173 -1.64 -1.58 11.25
N GLN A 174 -1.89 -0.95 12.40
CA GLN A 174 -2.77 0.22 12.49
C GLN A 174 -2.33 1.35 11.54
N GLN A 175 -1.03 1.57 11.36
CA GLN A 175 -0.53 2.59 10.42
C GLN A 175 -0.91 2.27 8.96
N PHE A 176 -0.96 0.98 8.59
CA PHE A 176 -1.43 0.58 7.27
C PHE A 176 -2.94 0.85 7.12
N ARG A 177 -3.75 0.61 8.16
CA ARG A 177 -5.18 0.97 8.15
C ARG A 177 -5.38 2.48 7.97
N ASP A 178 -4.57 3.29 8.64
CA ASP A 178 -4.60 4.76 8.53
C ASP A 178 -4.22 5.20 7.11
N PHE A 179 -3.19 4.59 6.53
CA PHE A 179 -2.79 4.84 5.16
C PHE A 179 -3.89 4.43 4.16
N LYS A 180 -4.52 3.27 4.35
CA LYS A 180 -5.64 2.83 3.50
C LYS A 180 -6.79 3.83 3.51
N ARG A 181 -7.17 4.35 4.68
CA ARG A 181 -8.21 5.39 4.80
C ARG A 181 -7.82 6.66 4.05
N LEU A 182 -6.56 7.09 4.16
CA LEU A 182 -6.04 8.23 3.43
C LEU A 182 -6.07 8.01 1.91
N PHE A 183 -5.65 6.82 1.47
CA PHE A 183 -5.64 6.41 0.08
C PHE A 183 -7.06 6.40 -0.51
N ASP A 184 -8.00 5.69 0.13
CA ASP A 184 -9.38 5.57 -0.33
C ASP A 184 -10.06 6.94 -0.44
N ARG A 185 -9.78 7.85 0.52
CA ARG A 185 -10.28 9.23 0.48
C ARG A 185 -9.76 10.00 -0.73
N ILE A 186 -8.45 10.02 -0.98
CA ILE A 186 -7.86 10.74 -2.12
C ILE A 186 -8.30 10.12 -3.44
N ASN A 187 -8.32 8.79 -3.52
CA ASN A 187 -8.80 8.04 -4.69
C ASN A 187 -10.26 8.42 -5.01
N GLY A 188 -11.13 8.51 -3.99
CA GLY A 188 -12.52 8.98 -4.14
C GLY A 188 -12.65 10.45 -4.54
N GLU A 189 -11.89 11.36 -3.91
CA GLU A 189 -11.87 12.80 -4.24
C GLU A 189 -11.46 13.05 -5.70
N CYS A 190 -10.51 12.25 -6.22
CA CYS A 190 -10.01 12.37 -7.58
C CYS A 190 -10.82 11.55 -8.61
N GLY A 191 -11.87 10.84 -8.20
CA GLY A 191 -12.66 9.98 -9.10
C GLY A 191 -11.86 8.81 -9.68
N LEU A 192 -10.87 8.32 -8.94
CA LEU A 192 -9.97 7.24 -9.32
C LEU A 192 -10.48 5.91 -8.75
N HIS A 193 -10.21 4.82 -9.47
CA HIS A 193 -10.59 3.46 -9.09
C HIS A 193 -9.37 2.59 -8.83
N GLN A 194 -8.34 3.17 -8.21
CA GLN A 194 -7.11 2.46 -7.89
C GLN A 194 -7.28 1.56 -6.67
N GLN A 195 -6.39 0.58 -6.53
CA GLN A 195 -6.36 -0.33 -5.38
C GLN A 195 -4.96 -0.38 -4.76
N ILE A 196 -4.88 -0.73 -3.49
CA ILE A 196 -3.61 -1.10 -2.86
C ILE A 196 -3.37 -2.59 -3.08
N ILE A 197 -2.18 -2.96 -3.55
CA ILE A 197 -1.69 -4.34 -3.43
C ILE A 197 -0.83 -4.41 -2.18
N PRO A 198 -1.32 -5.05 -1.11
CA PRO A 198 -0.48 -5.34 0.04
C PRO A 198 0.46 -6.51 -0.26
N TYR A 199 1.68 -6.44 0.27
CA TYR A 199 2.61 -7.56 0.31
C TYR A 199 2.67 -8.13 1.72
N PHE A 200 2.45 -9.45 1.84
CA PHE A 200 2.48 -10.18 3.11
C PHE A 200 3.43 -11.38 3.03
N ILE A 201 4.06 -11.69 4.16
CA ILE A 201 5.05 -12.75 4.29
C ILE A 201 4.58 -13.77 5.34
N SER A 202 4.47 -15.05 4.98
CA SER A 202 4.23 -16.16 5.91
C SER A 202 5.56 -16.73 6.44
N SER A 203 5.51 -17.52 7.51
CA SER A 203 6.65 -18.30 8.02
C SER A 203 7.88 -17.48 8.43
N HIS A 204 7.71 -16.18 8.64
CA HIS A 204 8.77 -15.33 9.19
C HIS A 204 9.10 -15.81 10.62
N PRO A 205 10.36 -15.76 11.07
CA PRO A 205 10.70 -16.06 12.47
C PRO A 205 9.80 -15.31 13.45
N GLY A 206 9.26 -16.03 14.44
CA GLY A 206 8.29 -15.52 15.39
C GLY A 206 6.83 -15.57 14.92
N CYS A 207 6.57 -15.86 13.65
CA CYS A 207 5.22 -16.07 13.11
C CYS A 207 4.73 -17.50 13.38
N HIS A 208 3.60 -17.61 14.05
CA HIS A 208 2.91 -18.85 14.34
C HIS A 208 1.67 -19.00 13.45
N GLU A 209 1.10 -20.20 13.45
CA GLU A 209 -0.11 -20.51 12.68
C GLU A 209 -1.32 -19.65 13.12
N GLU A 210 -1.39 -19.30 14.41
CA GLU A 210 -2.41 -18.40 14.96
C GLU A 210 -2.29 -16.97 14.40
N ASP A 211 -1.07 -16.45 14.23
CA ASP A 211 -0.84 -15.12 13.67
C ASP A 211 -1.34 -15.06 12.20
N MET A 212 -1.18 -16.17 11.47
CA MET A 212 -1.67 -16.33 10.09
C MET A 212 -3.19 -16.49 10.02
N ALA A 213 -3.79 -17.16 10.99
CA ALA A 213 -5.24 -17.25 11.12
C ALA A 213 -5.89 -15.87 11.32
N GLU A 214 -5.29 -15.03 12.15
CA GLU A 214 -5.74 -13.65 12.34
C GLU A 214 -5.52 -12.78 11.09
N LEU A 215 -4.42 -12.99 10.38
CA LEU A 215 -4.17 -12.38 9.08
C LEU A 215 -5.27 -12.70 8.07
N ALA A 216 -5.73 -13.95 7.99
CA ALA A 216 -6.80 -14.33 7.08
C ALA A 216 -8.10 -13.58 7.36
N VAL A 217 -8.48 -13.44 8.63
CA VAL A 217 -9.69 -12.72 9.04
C VAL A 217 -9.57 -11.23 8.72
N ILE A 218 -8.45 -10.61 9.08
CA ILE A 218 -8.22 -9.19 8.85
C ILE A 218 -8.18 -8.85 7.35
N THR A 219 -7.55 -9.70 6.55
CA THR A 219 -7.47 -9.50 5.09
C THR A 219 -8.81 -9.72 4.42
N LYS A 220 -9.63 -10.67 4.90
CA LYS A 220 -11.03 -10.79 4.49
C LYS A 220 -11.83 -9.53 4.78
N ASP A 221 -11.75 -8.99 5.98
CA ASP A 221 -12.49 -7.78 6.36
C ASP A 221 -12.08 -6.54 5.56
N LEU A 222 -10.83 -6.52 5.07
CA LEU A 222 -10.29 -5.48 4.20
C LEU A 222 -10.54 -5.72 2.70
N ASP A 223 -11.23 -6.82 2.36
CA ASP A 223 -11.49 -7.27 0.98
C ASP A 223 -10.21 -7.50 0.15
N PHE A 224 -9.15 -7.98 0.80
CA PHE A 224 -7.89 -8.31 0.15
C PHE A 224 -7.82 -9.78 -0.23
N HIS A 225 -8.08 -10.03 -1.51
CA HIS A 225 -7.78 -11.29 -2.18
C HIS A 225 -6.30 -11.32 -2.55
N LEU A 226 -5.48 -11.93 -1.69
CA LEU A 226 -4.04 -11.91 -1.85
C LEU A 226 -3.60 -12.81 -3.01
N GLU A 227 -3.06 -12.17 -4.06
CA GLU A 227 -2.44 -12.84 -5.21
C GLU A 227 -0.90 -12.88 -5.09
N GLN A 228 -0.32 -11.81 -4.54
CA GLN A 228 1.13 -11.64 -4.38
C GLN A 228 1.51 -11.86 -2.92
N VAL A 229 1.84 -13.10 -2.60
CA VAL A 229 2.29 -13.51 -1.26
C VAL A 229 3.66 -14.13 -1.34
N GLN A 230 4.42 -14.00 -0.27
CA GLN A 230 5.73 -14.62 -0.14
C GLN A 230 5.76 -15.49 1.10
N ASP A 231 6.41 -16.65 0.98
CA ASP A 231 6.85 -17.38 2.15
C ASP A 231 8.25 -16.92 2.53
N PHE A 232 8.56 -16.84 3.82
CA PHE A 232 9.87 -16.44 4.26
C PHE A 232 10.94 -17.40 3.73
N THR A 233 11.88 -16.82 3.00
CA THR A 233 13.07 -17.49 2.50
C THR A 233 14.29 -16.92 3.24
N PRO A 234 15.04 -17.75 3.98
CA PRO A 234 16.25 -17.31 4.66
C PRO A 234 17.23 -16.69 3.66
N THR A 235 17.32 -15.37 3.68
CA THR A 235 18.22 -14.60 2.81
C THR A 235 19.51 -14.30 3.58
N PRO A 236 20.71 -14.57 3.03
CA PRO A 236 21.98 -14.31 3.72
C PRO A 236 22.11 -12.86 4.22
N MET A 237 22.89 -12.65 5.28
CA MET A 237 23.14 -11.32 5.86
C MET A 237 21.89 -10.60 6.41
N THR A 238 20.87 -11.36 6.83
CA THR A 238 19.68 -10.82 7.47
C THR A 238 19.51 -11.36 8.88
N ILE A 239 18.97 -10.53 9.76
CA ILE A 239 18.71 -10.86 11.17
C ILE A 239 17.65 -11.96 11.27
N SER A 240 16.64 -11.91 10.40
CA SER A 240 15.63 -12.97 10.35
C SER A 240 16.23 -14.30 9.95
N THR A 241 17.22 -14.34 9.04
CA THR A 241 17.92 -15.59 8.73
C THR A 241 18.73 -16.12 9.92
N GLU A 242 19.41 -15.23 10.65
CA GLU A 242 20.11 -15.63 11.87
C GLU A 242 19.16 -16.25 12.88
N ALA A 243 18.05 -15.57 13.20
CA ALA A 243 17.02 -16.10 14.09
C ALA A 243 16.42 -17.43 13.59
N TRP A 244 16.23 -17.57 12.27
CA TRP A 244 15.75 -18.80 11.67
C TRP A 244 16.73 -19.97 11.87
N TYR A 245 18.03 -19.73 11.71
CA TYR A 245 19.05 -20.78 11.89
C TYR A 245 19.28 -21.11 13.37
N THR A 246 19.50 -20.09 14.21
CA THR A 246 19.87 -20.28 15.62
C THR A 246 18.68 -20.63 16.50
N GLY A 247 17.47 -20.18 16.14
CA GLY A 247 16.29 -20.27 16.98
C GLY A 247 16.22 -19.21 18.08
N TYR A 248 17.02 -18.14 17.99
CA TYR A 248 17.08 -17.06 18.99
C TYR A 248 17.09 -15.68 18.33
N ASP A 249 16.49 -14.68 18.98
CA ASP A 249 16.72 -13.28 18.61
C ASP A 249 18.20 -12.92 18.89
N PRO A 250 18.95 -12.40 17.91
CA PRO A 250 20.39 -12.22 18.06
C PRO A 250 20.78 -11.06 19.00
N TYR A 251 19.83 -10.24 19.44
CA TYR A 251 20.07 -9.16 20.39
C TYR A 251 19.61 -9.51 21.80
N THR A 252 18.45 -10.16 21.95
CA THR A 252 17.89 -10.49 23.27
C THR A 252 18.24 -11.91 23.72
N LEU A 253 18.67 -12.78 22.81
CA LEU A 253 18.86 -14.21 23.02
C LEU A 253 17.59 -14.94 23.49
N GLU A 254 16.42 -14.33 23.31
CA GLU A 254 15.15 -14.99 23.58
C GLU A 254 14.86 -16.04 22.49
N PRO A 255 14.29 -17.20 22.84
CA PRO A 255 13.91 -18.21 21.86
C PRO A 255 12.88 -17.67 20.86
N VAL A 256 13.10 -17.95 19.57
CA VAL A 256 12.24 -17.55 18.46
C VAL A 256 11.83 -18.78 17.67
N PHE A 257 10.52 -19.05 17.63
CA PHE A 257 9.95 -20.09 16.77
C PHE A 257 10.22 -19.78 15.30
N SER A 258 10.48 -20.80 14.49
CA SER A 258 10.63 -20.66 13.05
C SER A 258 10.10 -21.90 12.35
N ALA A 259 9.19 -21.71 11.38
CA ALA A 259 8.75 -22.78 10.51
C ALA A 259 9.89 -23.21 9.58
N LYS A 260 10.31 -24.48 9.68
CA LYS A 260 11.45 -25.04 8.92
C LYS A 260 11.02 -26.11 7.94
N THR A 261 10.07 -26.95 8.33
CA THR A 261 9.59 -28.04 7.49
C THR A 261 8.62 -27.53 6.42
N GLN A 262 8.52 -28.27 5.31
CA GLN A 262 7.55 -27.96 4.26
C GLN A 262 6.11 -27.96 4.79
N GLU A 263 5.80 -28.87 5.71
CA GLU A 263 4.47 -28.99 6.31
C GLU A 263 4.12 -27.75 7.15
N GLU A 264 5.02 -27.32 8.05
CA GLU A 264 4.82 -26.09 8.84
C GLU A 264 4.59 -24.86 7.95
N LYS A 265 5.41 -24.71 6.89
CA LYS A 265 5.29 -23.61 5.93
C LYS A 265 3.96 -23.65 5.19
N LEU A 266 3.50 -24.83 4.78
CA LEU A 266 2.20 -24.99 4.11
C LEU A 266 1.03 -24.68 5.06
N ARG A 267 1.11 -25.10 6.33
CA ARG A 267 0.07 -24.81 7.34
C ARG A 267 -0.10 -23.31 7.62
N GLN A 268 0.97 -22.52 7.49
CA GLN A 268 0.90 -21.07 7.55
C GLN A 268 0.40 -20.46 6.23
N ARG A 269 1.00 -20.87 5.11
CA ARG A 269 0.74 -20.29 3.79
C ARG A 269 -0.71 -20.45 3.32
N GLN A 270 -1.41 -21.52 3.73
CA GLN A 270 -2.81 -21.74 3.35
C GLN A 270 -3.74 -20.57 3.70
N TYR A 271 -3.47 -19.85 4.79
CA TYR A 271 -4.30 -18.76 5.29
C TYR A 271 -4.37 -17.57 4.34
N PHE A 272 -3.37 -17.36 3.48
CA PHE A 272 -3.42 -16.34 2.44
C PHE A 272 -4.53 -16.57 1.41
N PHE A 273 -4.96 -17.82 1.26
CA PHE A 273 -5.88 -18.25 0.23
C PHE A 273 -7.24 -18.65 0.80
N TRP A 274 -7.65 -18.03 1.91
CA TRP A 274 -8.94 -18.29 2.57
C TRP A 274 -10.14 -18.21 1.62
N TYR A 275 -10.07 -17.38 0.57
CA TYR A 275 -11.13 -17.20 -0.42
C TYR A 275 -11.27 -18.37 -1.42
N LYS A 276 -10.30 -19.30 -1.46
CA LYS A 276 -10.32 -20.45 -2.37
C LYS A 276 -11.13 -21.60 -1.78
N PRO A 277 -12.16 -22.13 -2.47
CA PRO A 277 -13.01 -23.20 -1.95
C PRO A 277 -12.23 -24.46 -1.51
N GLU A 278 -11.19 -24.81 -2.25
CA GLU A 278 -10.33 -25.96 -1.97
C GLU A 278 -9.57 -25.85 -0.64
N MET A 279 -9.26 -24.62 -0.19
CA MET A 279 -8.50 -24.39 1.05
C MET A 279 -9.37 -24.47 2.31
N ARG A 280 -10.69 -24.37 2.17
CA ARG A 280 -11.62 -24.25 3.30
C ARG A 280 -11.50 -25.41 4.30
N ARG A 281 -11.45 -26.65 3.80
CA ARG A 281 -11.39 -27.84 4.65
C ARG A 281 -10.11 -27.90 5.48
N ASP A 282 -8.99 -27.50 4.89
CA ASP A 282 -7.68 -27.54 5.54
C ASP A 282 -7.55 -26.41 6.57
N ILE A 283 -8.04 -25.21 6.23
CA ILE A 283 -8.13 -24.09 7.18
C ILE A 283 -9.04 -24.42 8.37
N GLU A 284 -10.24 -24.98 8.13
CA GLU A 284 -11.13 -25.37 9.24
C GLU A 284 -10.52 -26.44 10.15
N ARG A 285 -9.81 -27.43 9.58
CA ARG A 285 -9.12 -28.47 10.34
C ARG A 285 -8.01 -27.86 11.20
N SER A 286 -7.20 -27.01 10.59
CA SER A 286 -6.11 -26.27 11.25
C SER A 286 -6.65 -25.41 12.41
N LEU A 287 -7.68 -24.60 12.18
CA LEU A 287 -8.30 -23.76 13.21
C LEU A 287 -8.86 -24.58 14.39
N ARG A 288 -9.46 -25.74 14.12
CA ARG A 288 -9.93 -26.63 15.20
C ARG A 288 -8.76 -27.22 16.00
N ALA A 289 -7.68 -27.62 15.33
CA ALA A 289 -6.48 -28.13 15.98
C ALA A 289 -5.80 -27.05 16.87
N LEU A 290 -5.85 -25.79 16.45
CA LEU A 290 -5.37 -24.64 17.23
C LEU A 290 -6.33 -24.18 18.34
N GLY A 291 -7.51 -24.78 18.46
CA GLY A 291 -8.55 -24.30 19.39
C GLY A 291 -9.17 -22.95 19.00
N ARG A 292 -8.87 -22.42 17.81
CA ARG A 292 -9.38 -21.14 17.27
C ARG A 292 -10.65 -21.32 16.44
N GLY A 293 -11.58 -22.13 16.94
CA GLY A 293 -12.90 -22.33 16.33
C GLY A 293 -13.70 -21.03 16.20
N ASP A 294 -13.41 -20.02 17.03
CA ASP A 294 -14.00 -18.69 16.98
C ASP A 294 -13.74 -17.98 15.63
N LEU A 295 -12.59 -18.25 15.00
CA LEU A 295 -12.22 -17.62 13.73
C LEU A 295 -12.92 -18.25 12.52
N ILE A 296 -13.40 -19.49 12.63
CA ILE A 296 -14.16 -20.16 11.56
C ILE A 296 -15.41 -19.35 11.21
N ALA A 297 -16.15 -18.93 12.23
CA ALA A 297 -17.33 -18.09 12.05
C ALA A 297 -16.97 -16.74 11.41
N LYS A 298 -15.86 -16.11 11.82
CA LYS A 298 -15.42 -14.84 11.25
C LYS A 298 -14.99 -14.98 9.78
N LEU A 299 -14.35 -16.08 9.40
CA LEU A 299 -13.93 -16.34 8.02
C LEU A 299 -15.11 -16.67 7.10
N TRP A 300 -16.10 -17.44 7.56
CA TRP A 300 -17.14 -17.96 6.66
C TRP A 300 -18.50 -17.30 6.79
N ASN A 301 -18.80 -16.63 7.91
CA ASN A 301 -20.06 -15.92 8.05
C ASN A 301 -19.97 -14.56 7.34
N ASN A 302 -21.00 -14.30 6.53
CA ASN A 302 -21.10 -13.14 5.65
C ASN A 302 -21.60 -11.87 6.38
N THR A 303 -21.22 -11.68 7.63
CA THR A 303 -21.42 -10.39 8.31
C THR A 303 -20.37 -9.41 7.80
N GLN A 304 -20.60 -8.82 6.61
CA GLN A 304 -19.95 -7.57 6.25
C GLN A 304 -20.42 -6.50 7.25
N GLN A 305 -19.75 -6.38 8.39
CA GLN A 305 -19.83 -5.16 9.19
C GLN A 305 -19.03 -4.09 8.44
N ARG A 306 -19.65 -3.50 7.41
CA ARG A 306 -19.19 -2.20 6.90
C ARG A 306 -19.24 -1.23 8.08
N PRO A 307 -18.16 -0.51 8.41
CA PRO A 307 -18.28 0.61 9.33
C PRO A 307 -19.38 1.52 8.77
N ALA A 308 -20.42 1.77 9.55
CA ALA A 308 -21.44 2.72 9.18
C ALA A 308 -20.73 4.07 8.96
N LEU A 309 -20.59 4.47 7.70
CA LEU A 309 -20.36 5.87 7.37
C LEU A 309 -21.57 6.60 7.91
N ASP A 310 -21.36 7.34 9.00
CA ASP A 310 -22.35 8.19 9.62
C ASP A 310 -22.84 9.23 8.60
N MET A 311 -23.95 8.88 7.94
CA MET A 311 -24.71 9.73 7.03
C MET A 311 -25.99 10.19 7.74
N THR A 312 -25.86 10.68 8.98
CA THR A 312 -26.95 11.37 9.66
C THR A 312 -26.60 12.82 9.97
N ARG A 313 -26.84 13.70 8.99
CA ARG A 313 -27.58 14.98 9.11
C ARG A 313 -27.32 15.87 7.90
N HIS A 314 -28.21 15.81 6.91
CA HIS A 314 -28.67 16.98 6.13
C HIS A 314 -29.85 16.56 5.25
N LYS A 315 -31.00 16.28 5.89
CA LYS A 315 -32.32 16.32 5.23
C LYS A 315 -33.33 16.95 6.17
N SER A 316 -33.29 18.28 6.25
CA SER A 316 -34.38 19.09 6.81
C SER A 316 -34.27 20.52 6.31
N GLN A 317 -34.61 20.76 5.04
CA GLN A 317 -35.20 22.01 4.54
C GLN A 317 -35.41 21.93 3.03
N GLN A 318 -36.52 21.31 2.60
CA GLN A 318 -37.25 21.64 1.37
C GLN A 318 -38.52 20.79 1.30
N ALA A 319 -39.45 21.06 2.20
CA ALA A 319 -40.82 20.55 2.14
C ALA A 319 -41.76 21.47 2.94
N LYS A 320 -41.81 22.75 2.58
CA LYS A 320 -42.90 23.66 2.94
C LYS A 320 -43.07 24.68 1.82
N ASN A 321 -43.88 24.32 0.84
CA ASN A 321 -44.80 25.22 0.14
C ASN A 321 -45.58 24.42 -0.90
N LYS A 322 -46.74 23.93 -0.49
CA LYS A 322 -47.89 23.66 -1.36
C LYS A 322 -49.09 23.36 -0.47
N ASN A 323 -49.92 24.37 -0.24
CA ASN A 323 -51.36 24.19 -0.15
C ASN A 323 -52.09 25.52 -0.36
N GLY A 324 -53.10 25.47 -1.23
CA GLY A 324 -54.14 26.48 -1.38
C GLY A 324 -54.09 27.24 -2.69
N ASN A 325 -54.76 26.74 -3.74
CA ASN A 325 -55.96 27.44 -4.20
C ASN A 325 -56.85 26.63 -5.15
N ASN A 326 -58.10 27.09 -5.19
CA ASN A 326 -59.33 26.44 -5.61
C ASN A 326 -59.54 26.20 -7.12
N ARG A 327 -60.50 25.30 -7.35
CA ARG A 327 -61.25 25.02 -8.58
C ARG A 327 -61.78 26.28 -9.29
N THR A 328 -61.83 26.24 -10.63
CA THR A 328 -62.95 26.66 -11.51
C THR A 328 -62.62 26.22 -12.95
N THR A 329 -63.38 25.28 -13.52
CA THR A 329 -64.24 25.41 -14.73
C THR A 329 -63.60 26.08 -15.94
N ASP A 330 -63.45 25.38 -17.07
CA ASP A 330 -64.45 25.33 -18.16
C ASP A 330 -63.93 24.51 -19.37
N ASN A 331 -64.86 24.01 -20.17
CA ASN A 331 -64.71 23.25 -21.40
C ASN A 331 -63.94 24.00 -22.51
N ARG A 332 -63.22 23.26 -23.37
CA ARG A 332 -63.54 23.11 -24.82
C ARG A 332 -62.46 22.36 -25.62
N GLU A 333 -62.97 21.41 -26.41
CA GLU A 333 -62.63 21.08 -27.81
C GLU A 333 -61.31 20.38 -28.19
N ARG A 334 -61.49 19.19 -28.77
CA ARG A 334 -60.62 18.52 -29.76
C ARG A 334 -60.80 19.17 -31.15
N PRO A 335 -59.80 19.08 -32.04
CA PRO A 335 -59.84 18.07 -33.12
C PRO A 335 -58.46 17.42 -33.39
N LYS A 336 -58.32 16.09 -33.51
CA LYS A 336 -58.41 15.20 -34.70
C LYS A 336 -57.50 15.56 -35.90
N GLY A 337 -56.62 14.61 -36.24
CA GLY A 337 -55.92 14.43 -37.54
C GLY A 337 -54.40 14.29 -37.37
N GLN A 338 -53.63 13.39 -37.98
CA GLN A 338 -53.84 12.43 -39.07
C GLN A 338 -52.72 11.34 -39.06
N LYS A 339 -53.10 10.18 -39.63
CA LYS A 339 -52.38 8.97 -40.12
C LYS A 339 -50.86 9.06 -40.40
N ARG A 340 -50.08 8.10 -39.85
CA ARG A 340 -49.45 6.90 -40.48
C ARG A 340 -48.39 7.15 -41.59
N ARG A 341 -47.13 6.72 -41.39
CA ARG A 341 -46.56 5.40 -41.78
C ARG A 341 -45.05 5.30 -41.45
N PRO A 342 -44.49 4.07 -41.33
CA PRO A 342 -43.12 3.79 -40.92
C PRO A 342 -42.18 3.60 -42.12
N TYR A 343 -40.86 3.77 -41.93
CA TYR A 343 -39.89 3.28 -42.90
C TYR A 343 -38.77 2.46 -42.25
N ARG A 344 -38.46 1.38 -42.97
CA ARG A 344 -37.61 0.23 -42.67
C ARG A 344 -36.11 0.52 -42.83
N ASN A 345 -35.34 -0.33 -42.15
CA ASN A 345 -33.94 -0.69 -42.44
C ASN A 345 -33.73 -1.27 -43.84
N ASP A 346 -32.55 -1.01 -44.39
CA ASP A 346 -31.70 -1.82 -45.28
C ASP A 346 -30.39 -0.99 -45.41
N ARG A 347 -29.14 -1.45 -45.28
CA ARG A 347 -28.46 -2.75 -45.33
C ARG A 347 -27.16 -2.64 -44.52
#